data_AF-A0A3N5XK34-F1
#
_entry.id   AF-A0A3N5XK34-F1
#
_cell.length_a   1.000
_cell.length_b   1.000
_cell.length_c   1.000
_cell.angle_alpha   90.00
_cell.angle_beta   90.00
_cell.angle_gamma   90.00
#
_symmetry.space_group_name_H-M   'P 1'
#
loop_
_entity.id
_entity.type
_entity.pdbx_description
1 polymer ?
#
loop_
_entity_poly.entity_id
_entity_poly.type
_entity_poly.pdbx_seq_one_letter_code
_entity_poly.pdbx_strand_id
1 'polypeptide(L)'
;MLTAGLRGHLTPLVIEEDDEKITVMMNPCGSGGRAVIDGSYGPPRNFLKIKKHPLMTLGKENFPAYCCHCPFQDLIPIETTGYPIWVTEPSENPGIEPCKFMLYKDKKSIPDIYYQRFGKVKPS
;
A
#
# COMPACT_ATOMS: atom_id res chain seq x y z
N MET A 1 13.95 8.08 16.83
CA MET A 1 14.36 7.76 15.44
C MET A 1 13.13 7.34 14.65
N LEU A 2 12.39 8.30 14.07
CA LEU A 2 11.23 7.99 13.23
C LEU A 2 11.64 7.20 11.97
N THR A 3 12.85 7.46 11.47
CA THR A 3 13.47 6.83 10.30
C THR A 3 13.78 5.35 10.46
N ALA A 4 14.07 4.87 11.67
CA ALA A 4 14.26 3.44 11.92
C ALA A 4 12.96 2.62 11.72
N GLY A 5 11.80 3.26 11.91
CA GLY A 5 10.48 2.68 11.65
C GLY A 5 10.15 2.52 10.17
N LEU A 6 10.92 3.16 9.27
CA LEU A 6 10.77 2.98 7.82
C LEU A 6 11.31 1.64 7.32
N ARG A 7 12.03 0.87 8.15
CA ARG A 7 12.53 -0.48 7.84
C ARG A 7 11.39 -1.51 7.83
N GLY A 8 10.33 -1.21 7.07
CA GLY A 8 9.11 -2.00 6.92
C GLY A 8 9.44 -3.43 6.53
N HIS A 9 8.85 -4.37 7.27
CA HIS A 9 9.04 -5.82 7.12
C HIS A 9 10.50 -6.30 7.09
N LEU A 10 11.44 -5.50 7.62
CA LEU A 10 12.87 -5.81 7.72
C LEU A 10 13.54 -6.14 6.36
N THR A 11 12.96 -5.67 5.25
CA THR A 11 13.52 -5.82 3.89
C THR A 11 14.26 -4.56 3.43
N PRO A 12 15.14 -4.68 2.42
CA PRO A 12 15.71 -3.51 1.76
C PRO A 12 14.61 -2.57 1.23
N LEU A 13 14.88 -1.26 1.35
CA LEU A 13 14.02 -0.21 0.81
C LEU A 13 14.67 0.33 -0.46
N VAL A 14 13.84 0.55 -1.47
CA VAL A 14 14.15 1.44 -2.59
C VAL A 14 13.39 2.73 -2.34
N ILE A 15 14.10 3.85 -2.31
CA ILE A 15 13.52 5.17 -2.07
C ILE A 15 13.83 6.03 -3.28
N GLU A 16 12.78 6.56 -3.89
CA GLU A 16 12.85 7.50 -5.00
C GLU A 16 12.22 8.81 -4.55
N GLU A 17 12.78 9.93 -4.98
CA GLU A 17 12.26 11.26 -4.67
C GLU A 17 12.18 12.07 -5.96
N ASP A 18 11.02 12.69 -6.19
CA ASP A 18 10.80 13.69 -7.23
C ASP A 18 10.38 15.02 -6.59
N ASP A 19 10.03 16.02 -7.40
CA ASP A 19 9.64 17.34 -6.91
C ASP A 19 8.35 17.33 -6.07
N GLU A 20 7.47 16.34 -6.25
CA GLU A 20 6.17 16.26 -5.60
C GLU A 20 6.17 15.38 -4.35
N LYS A 21 6.93 14.28 -4.36
CA LYS A 21 6.77 13.19 -3.38
C LYS A 21 8.03 12.35 -3.20
N ILE A 22 8.05 11.65 -2.06
CA ILE A 22 8.99 10.58 -1.76
C ILE A 22 8.23 9.26 -1.93
N THR A 23 8.74 8.37 -2.77
CA THR A 23 8.20 7.03 -3.01
C THR A 23 9.08 6.00 -2.32
N VAL A 24 8.51 5.29 -1.36
CA VAL A 24 9.15 4.19 -0.64
C VAL A 24 8.60 2.87 -1.16
N MET A 25 9.50 1.97 -1.56
CA MET A 25 9.19 0.63 -2.03
C MET A 25 9.98 -0.39 -1.23
N MET A 26 9.34 -1.49 -0.87
CA MET A 26 10.02 -2.67 -0.32
C MET A 26 10.19 -3.66 -1.46
N ASN A 27 11.43 -3.93 -1.90
CA ASN A 27 11.69 -4.79 -3.05
C ASN A 27 12.59 -5.99 -2.70
N PRO A 28 12.03 -7.21 -2.59
CA PRO A 28 10.60 -7.53 -2.61
C PRO A 28 9.90 -7.10 -1.30
N CYS A 29 8.58 -6.96 -1.34
CA CYS A 29 7.79 -6.69 -0.14
C CYS A 29 7.93 -7.84 0.85
N GLY A 30 8.42 -7.57 2.07
CA GLY A 30 8.74 -8.59 3.07
C GLY A 30 7.57 -9.35 3.68
N SER A 31 6.33 -9.00 3.35
CA SER A 31 5.13 -9.59 3.93
C SER A 31 4.20 -10.23 2.90
N GLY A 32 3.20 -9.51 2.38
CA GLY A 32 2.27 -10.03 1.38
C GLY A 32 2.96 -10.46 0.09
N GLY A 33 3.92 -9.67 -0.39
CA GLY A 33 4.77 -10.04 -1.52
C GLY A 33 5.60 -11.29 -1.24
N ARG A 34 6.23 -11.38 -0.06
CA ARG A 34 6.97 -12.55 0.39
C ARG A 34 6.09 -13.80 0.44
N ALA A 35 4.87 -13.70 0.96
CA ALA A 35 3.93 -14.82 0.99
C ALA A 35 3.61 -15.36 -0.42
N VAL A 36 3.52 -14.48 -1.42
CA VAL A 36 3.37 -14.88 -2.83
C VAL A 36 4.62 -15.57 -3.35
N ILE A 37 5.80 -14.99 -3.14
CA ILE A 37 7.10 -15.56 -3.55
C ILE A 37 7.30 -16.95 -2.97
N ASP A 38 6.94 -17.15 -1.70
CA ASP A 38 7.10 -18.41 -0.99
C ASP A 38 6.05 -19.46 -1.37
N GLY A 39 5.15 -19.18 -2.33
CA GLY A 39 4.10 -20.09 -2.76
C GLY A 39 3.03 -20.36 -1.68
N SER A 40 2.88 -19.47 -0.70
CA SER A 40 2.07 -19.73 0.52
C SER A 40 0.57 -19.86 0.27
N TYR A 41 0.10 -19.48 -0.92
CA TYR A 41 -1.29 -19.62 -1.34
C TYR A 41 -1.62 -21.01 -1.90
N GLY A 42 -0.59 -21.84 -2.14
CA GLY A 42 -0.75 -23.25 -2.46
C GLY A 42 -0.62 -24.17 -1.23
N PRO A 43 -0.84 -25.48 -1.41
CA PRO A 43 -0.61 -26.46 -0.35
C PRO A 43 0.85 -26.47 0.13
N PRO A 44 1.11 -26.76 1.43
CA PRO A 44 0.13 -27.08 2.47
C PRO A 44 -0.44 -25.84 3.18
N ARG A 45 0.09 -24.64 2.92
CA ARG A 45 -0.25 -23.42 3.67
C ARG A 45 -1.64 -22.89 3.34
N ASN A 46 -2.04 -22.95 2.06
CA ASN A 46 -3.37 -22.57 1.58
C ASN A 46 -3.84 -21.20 2.11
N PHE A 47 -2.96 -20.19 2.09
CA PHE A 47 -3.33 -18.84 2.50
C PHE A 47 -4.46 -18.29 1.63
N LEU A 48 -5.29 -17.42 2.22
CA LEU A 48 -6.47 -16.88 1.57
C LEU A 48 -6.13 -15.75 0.59
N LYS A 49 -6.73 -15.79 -0.60
CA LYS A 49 -6.87 -14.63 -1.50
C LYS A 49 -8.32 -14.16 -1.49
N ILE A 50 -8.53 -12.86 -1.36
CA ILE A 50 -9.85 -12.24 -1.45
C ILE A 50 -10.21 -12.10 -2.92
N LYS A 51 -11.38 -12.59 -3.32
CA LYS A 51 -11.81 -12.57 -4.72
C LYS A 51 -11.84 -11.15 -5.28
N LYS A 52 -12.51 -10.21 -4.59
CA LYS A 52 -12.58 -8.78 -4.92
C LYS A 52 -13.32 -8.03 -3.80
N HIS A 53 -12.93 -6.80 -3.52
CA HIS A 53 -13.65 -5.88 -2.64
C HIS A 53 -13.28 -4.41 -2.94
N PRO A 54 -14.23 -3.47 -3.05
CA PRO A 54 -13.93 -2.08 -3.42
C PRO A 54 -12.91 -1.43 -2.48
N LEU A 55 -13.08 -1.62 -1.16
CA LEU A 55 -12.20 -1.07 -0.14
C LEU A 55 -10.97 -1.95 0.16
N MET A 56 -11.17 -3.15 0.74
CA MET A 56 -10.09 -4.02 1.22
C MET A 56 -9.13 -4.53 0.14
N THR A 57 -9.52 -4.52 -1.13
CA THR A 57 -8.62 -4.93 -2.24
C THR A 57 -8.31 -3.80 -3.20
N LEU A 58 -8.81 -2.58 -2.93
CA LEU A 58 -8.76 -1.46 -3.87
C LEU A 58 -9.31 -1.85 -5.25
N GLY A 59 -10.36 -2.67 -5.26
CA GLY A 59 -10.97 -3.21 -6.48
C GLY A 59 -10.17 -4.30 -7.22
N LYS A 60 -8.99 -4.69 -6.74
CA LYS A 60 -8.18 -5.76 -7.36
C LYS A 60 -8.77 -7.14 -7.11
N GLU A 61 -8.56 -8.04 -8.08
CA GLU A 61 -9.03 -9.41 -7.99
C GLU A 61 -7.95 -10.35 -7.43
N ASN A 62 -8.36 -11.42 -6.77
CA ASN A 62 -7.48 -12.44 -6.20
C ASN A 62 -6.36 -11.85 -5.31
N PHE A 63 -6.73 -10.90 -4.47
CA PHE A 63 -5.79 -10.11 -3.68
C PHE A 63 -5.35 -10.85 -2.40
N PRO A 64 -4.05 -10.90 -2.06
CA PRO A 64 -3.55 -11.44 -0.79
C PRO A 64 -4.34 -10.93 0.42
N ALA A 65 -4.92 -11.83 1.23
CA ALA A 65 -5.68 -11.43 2.42
C ALA A 65 -4.84 -10.60 3.40
N TYR A 66 -3.53 -10.90 3.51
CA TYR A 66 -2.62 -10.09 4.31
C TYR A 66 -2.57 -8.63 3.82
N CYS A 67 -2.53 -8.39 2.50
CA CYS A 67 -2.46 -7.04 1.94
C CYS A 67 -3.75 -6.23 2.16
N CYS A 68 -4.86 -6.86 2.58
CA CYS A 68 -6.12 -6.15 2.80
C CYS A 68 -6.08 -5.13 3.92
N HIS A 69 -5.05 -5.13 4.77
CA HIS A 69 -4.85 -4.08 5.77
C HIS A 69 -4.29 -2.78 5.17
N CYS A 70 -3.58 -2.85 4.05
CA CYS A 70 -2.86 -1.71 3.49
C CYS A 70 -3.78 -0.52 3.12
N PRO A 71 -4.97 -0.72 2.52
CA PRO A 71 -5.88 0.40 2.22
C PRO A 71 -6.28 1.22 3.45
N PHE A 72 -6.30 0.60 4.64
CA PHE A 72 -6.64 1.27 5.88
C PHE A 72 -5.53 2.21 6.38
N GLN A 73 -4.27 2.01 5.92
CA GLN A 73 -3.18 2.95 6.20
C GLN A 73 -3.41 4.31 5.56
N ASP A 74 -4.20 4.36 4.50
CA ASP A 74 -4.56 5.59 3.80
C ASP A 74 -5.88 6.13 4.35
N LEU A 75 -6.88 5.25 4.54
CA LEU A 75 -8.22 5.62 5.01
C LEU A 75 -8.24 6.18 6.42
N ILE A 76 -7.54 5.55 7.38
CA ILE A 76 -7.57 5.99 8.79
C ILE A 76 -7.04 7.43 8.93
N PRO A 77 -5.89 7.81 8.31
CA PRO A 77 -5.45 9.20 8.29
C PRO A 77 -6.43 10.15 7.59
N ILE A 78 -7.07 9.73 6.50
CA ILE A 78 -8.09 10.57 5.83
C ILE A 78 -9.24 10.86 6.79
N GLU A 79 -9.72 9.87 7.55
CA GLU A 79 -10.83 10.05 8.50
C GLU A 79 -10.45 10.84 9.75
N THR A 80 -9.19 10.79 10.18
CA THR A 80 -8.72 11.44 11.41
C THR A 80 -8.11 12.82 11.19
N THR A 81 -7.51 13.07 10.03
CA THR A 81 -6.76 14.30 9.74
C THR A 81 -7.18 15.01 8.45
N GLY A 82 -8.05 14.39 7.64
CA GLY A 82 -8.54 14.93 6.37
C GLY A 82 -7.63 14.67 5.17
N TYR A 83 -6.47 14.02 5.34
CA TYR A 83 -5.58 13.67 4.23
C TYR A 83 -4.83 12.36 4.51
N PRO A 84 -4.40 11.62 3.47
CA PRO A 84 -3.58 10.45 3.66
C PRO A 84 -2.16 10.88 4.06
N ILE A 85 -1.65 10.35 5.18
CA ILE A 85 -0.23 10.53 5.55
C ILE A 85 0.66 9.75 4.58
N TRP A 86 0.22 8.55 4.17
CA TRP A 86 0.81 7.75 3.12
C TRP A 86 -0.23 7.47 2.06
N VAL A 87 0.18 7.50 0.80
CA VAL A 87 -0.63 6.99 -0.31
C VAL A 87 -0.07 5.63 -0.72
N THR A 88 -0.84 4.59 -0.46
CA THR A 88 -0.52 3.23 -0.87
C THR A 88 -1.03 2.95 -2.28
N GLU A 89 -0.12 2.52 -3.15
CA GLU A 89 -0.43 2.02 -4.48
C GLU A 89 -0.01 0.55 -4.60
N PRO A 90 -0.97 -0.38 -4.61
CA PRO A 90 -0.68 -1.80 -4.73
C PRO A 90 -0.13 -2.13 -6.12
N SER A 91 0.89 -2.98 -6.15
CA SER A 91 1.43 -3.57 -7.38
C SER A 91 0.36 -4.36 -8.16
N GLU A 92 0.45 -4.35 -9.49
CA GLU A 92 -0.34 -5.23 -10.36
C GLU A 92 0.11 -6.70 -10.24
N ASN A 93 1.40 -6.92 -9.97
CA ASN A 93 2.02 -8.23 -9.88
C ASN A 93 2.68 -8.42 -8.50
N PRO A 94 1.90 -8.66 -7.43
CA PRO A 94 2.46 -8.88 -6.10
C PRO A 94 3.47 -10.03 -6.08
N GLY A 95 4.64 -9.80 -5.48
CA GLY A 95 5.74 -10.77 -5.43
C GLY A 95 6.72 -10.68 -6.61
N ILE A 96 6.37 -9.93 -7.66
CA ILE A 96 7.27 -9.55 -8.76
C ILE A 96 7.63 -8.07 -8.63
N GLU A 97 6.61 -7.22 -8.52
CA GLU A 97 6.76 -5.77 -8.41
C GLU A 97 6.38 -5.30 -6.99
N PRO A 98 7.10 -4.31 -6.43
CA PRO A 98 6.80 -3.78 -5.10
C PRO A 98 5.55 -2.90 -5.12
N CYS A 99 4.77 -2.92 -4.02
CA CYS A 99 3.82 -1.84 -3.77
C CYS A 99 4.57 -0.53 -3.48
N LYS A 100 3.95 0.61 -3.80
CA LYS A 100 4.51 1.93 -3.55
C LYS A 100 3.81 2.58 -2.38
N PHE A 101 4.59 3.19 -1.50
CA PHE A 101 4.10 4.06 -0.43
C PHE A 101 4.63 5.46 -0.70
N MET A 102 3.74 6.36 -1.08
CA MET A 102 4.09 7.72 -1.47
C MET A 102 3.78 8.69 -0.34
N LEU A 103 4.75 9.52 0.01
CA LEU A 103 4.61 10.67 0.89
C LEU A 103 4.71 11.94 0.05
N TYR A 104 3.59 12.62 -0.15
CA TYR A 104 3.57 13.89 -0.86
C TYR A 104 4.15 15.00 0.01
N LYS A 105 5.00 15.85 -0.56
CA LYS A 105 5.64 16.98 0.13
C LYS A 105 4.63 18.07 0.45
N ASP A 106 3.66 18.29 -0.44
CA ASP A 106 2.50 19.13 -0.21
C ASP A 106 1.21 18.30 -0.29
N LYS A 107 0.38 18.39 0.76
CA LYS A 107 -0.95 17.75 0.81
C LYS A 107 -1.86 18.19 -0.34
N LYS A 108 -1.69 19.41 -0.86
CA LYS A 108 -2.46 19.91 -2.01
C LYS A 108 -2.09 19.21 -3.30
N SER A 109 -0.90 18.63 -3.39
CA SER A 109 -0.45 17.87 -4.56
C SER A 109 -1.01 16.45 -4.60
N ILE A 110 -1.61 15.95 -3.50
CA ILE A 110 -2.20 14.60 -3.46
C ILE A 110 -3.39 14.53 -4.44
N PRO A 111 -3.36 13.66 -5.46
CA PRO A 111 -4.46 13.54 -6.41
C PRO A 111 -5.79 13.12 -5.78
N ASP A 112 -6.89 13.68 -6.29
CA ASP A 112 -8.26 13.45 -5.78
C ASP A 112 -8.66 11.96 -5.80
N ILE A 113 -8.13 11.19 -6.76
CA ILE A 113 -8.41 9.76 -6.90
C ILE A 113 -8.10 8.97 -5.62
N TYR A 114 -7.10 9.40 -4.84
CA TYR A 114 -6.71 8.73 -3.60
C TYR A 114 -7.70 8.94 -2.45
N TYR A 115 -8.56 9.96 -2.54
CA TYR A 115 -9.71 10.19 -1.66
C TYR A 115 -10.97 9.52 -2.21
N GLN A 116 -11.22 9.70 -3.51
CA GLN A 116 -12.43 9.23 -4.19
C GLN A 116 -12.57 7.71 -4.13
N ARG A 117 -11.46 6.96 -4.21
CA ARG A 117 -11.47 5.49 -4.08
C ARG A 117 -12.00 4.98 -2.73
N PHE A 118 -12.07 5.86 -1.73
CA PHE A 118 -12.66 5.57 -0.42
C PHE A 118 -14.01 6.28 -0.20
N GLY A 119 -14.61 6.84 -1.25
CA GLY A 119 -15.83 7.63 -1.16
C GLY A 119 -15.65 8.95 -0.38
N LYS A 120 -14.41 9.48 -0.31
CA LYS A 120 -14.09 10.74 0.36
C LYS A 120 -13.83 11.84 -0.67
N VAL A 121 -13.95 13.09 -0.23
CA VAL A 121 -13.64 14.28 -1.02
C VAL A 121 -12.38 14.91 -0.47
N LYS A 122 -11.47 15.34 -1.35
CA LYS A 122 -10.27 16.06 -0.96
C LYS A 122 -10.66 17.40 -0.32
N PRO A 123 -10.11 17.76 0.86
CA PRO A 123 -10.36 19.07 1.44
C PRO A 123 -9.81 20.19 0.55
N SER A 124 -10.54 21.30 0.50
CA SER A 124 -10.13 22.55 -0.15
C SER A 124 -8.92 23.20 0.51
#